data_AF-A0A2W2E2P8-F1
#
_entry.id   AF-A0A2W2E2P8-F1
#
_cell.length_a   1.000
_cell.length_b   1.000
_cell.length_c   1.000
_cell.angle_alpha   90.00
_cell.angle_beta   90.00
_cell.angle_gamma   90.00
#
_symmetry.space_group_name_H-M   'P 1'
#
loop_
_entity.id
_entity.type
_entity.pdbx_description
1 polymer ?
#
loop_
_entity_poly.entity_id
_entity_poly.type
_entity_poly.pdbx_seq_one_letter_code
_entity_poly.pdbx_strand_id
1 'polypeptide(L)'
;MSFNLADPCLWCIEQNTPAGVHDILGPVYVPCPVCLGRCQLCEGEGIFPADFVCLPCLRQKLAAVGLAPIMCAHCSGVVDLIPTDTAPEVIPHGHH
;
A
#
# COMPACT_ATOMS: atom_id res chain seq x y z
N MET A 1 -5.09 -23.68 9.59
CA MET A 1 -3.86 -23.05 10.10
C MET A 1 -4.26 -22.28 11.34
N SER A 2 -3.87 -22.75 12.53
CA SER A 2 -4.24 -22.10 13.80
C SER A 2 -3.18 -21.05 14.14
N PHE A 3 -3.60 -19.79 14.18
CA PHE A 3 -2.74 -18.68 14.59
C PHE A 3 -2.77 -18.58 16.11
N ASN A 4 -1.66 -18.89 16.78
CA ASN A 4 -1.50 -18.55 18.18
C ASN A 4 -1.14 -17.07 18.26
N LEU A 5 -2.06 -16.23 18.76
CA LEU A 5 -1.79 -14.84 19.15
C LEU A 5 -0.74 -14.72 20.30
N ALA A 6 -0.21 -15.85 20.79
CA ALA A 6 0.50 -15.95 22.06
C ALA A 6 2.04 -15.93 21.96
N ASP A 7 2.63 -16.00 20.76
CA ASP A 7 4.08 -15.85 20.60
C ASP A 7 4.43 -14.43 20.11
N PRO A 8 5.12 -13.61 20.93
CA PRO A 8 5.57 -12.29 20.50
C PRO A 8 6.63 -12.49 19.42
N CYS A 9 6.26 -12.26 18.17
CA CYS A 9 7.23 -12.17 17.10
C CYS A 9 8.20 -11.03 17.44
N LEU A 10 9.46 -11.39 17.73
CA LEU A 10 10.52 -10.45 18.13
C LEU A 10 10.84 -9.38 17.06
N TRP A 11 10.28 -9.53 15.87
CA TRP A 11 10.61 -8.78 14.66
C TRP A 11 9.51 -7.81 14.22
N CYS A 12 8.33 -7.84 14.84
CA CYS A 12 7.22 -7.01 14.43
C CYS A 12 6.53 -6.32 15.59
N ILE A 13 5.97 -5.15 15.30
CA ILE A 13 5.12 -4.37 16.18
C ILE A 13 3.72 -4.52 15.61
N GLU A 14 2.83 -5.17 16.35
CA GLU A 14 1.44 -5.40 15.89
C GLU A 14 1.37 -6.01 14.48
N GLN A 15 2.18 -7.05 14.24
CA GLN A 15 2.26 -7.76 12.95
C GLN A 15 2.84 -6.95 11.78
N ASN A 16 3.38 -5.76 12.04
CA ASN A 16 4.03 -4.92 11.05
C ASN A 16 5.53 -4.76 11.34
N THR A 17 6.34 -4.72 10.29
CA THR A 17 7.79 -4.50 10.37
C THR A 17 8.13 -3.16 9.72
N PRO A 18 8.93 -2.28 10.36
CA PRO A 18 9.40 -1.05 9.74
C PRO A 18 10.16 -1.34 8.45
N ALA A 19 9.77 -0.66 7.36
CA ALA A 19 10.32 -0.87 6.02
C ALA A 19 11.11 0.35 5.51
N GLY A 20 11.44 1.29 6.40
CA GLY A 20 12.19 2.50 6.08
C GLY A 20 11.32 3.72 5.85
N VAL A 21 11.84 4.66 5.07
CA VAL A 21 11.19 5.94 4.74
C VAL A 21 11.12 6.05 3.23
N HIS A 22 9.90 6.19 2.71
CA HIS A 22 9.63 6.44 1.29
C HIS A 22 9.56 7.95 1.05
N ASP A 23 10.14 8.44 -0.05
CA ASP A 23 10.32 9.88 -0.30
C ASP A 23 9.01 10.68 -0.24
N ILE A 24 7.93 10.13 -0.79
CA ILE A 24 6.60 10.77 -0.80
C ILE A 24 5.74 10.37 0.40
N LEU A 25 5.76 9.09 0.81
CA LEU A 25 4.84 8.53 1.81
C LEU A 25 5.36 8.66 3.24
N GLY A 26 6.62 9.08 3.41
CA GLY A 26 7.27 9.14 4.71
C GLY A 26 7.59 7.73 5.25
N PRO A 27 7.66 7.56 6.58
CA PRO A 27 7.90 6.25 7.19
C PRO A 27 6.86 5.23 6.75
N VAL A 28 7.31 4.01 6.43
CA VAL A 28 6.45 2.94 5.93
C VAL A 28 6.68 1.63 6.68
N TYR A 29 5.64 0.81 6.70
CA TYR A 29 5.64 -0.54 7.24
C TYR A 29 5.34 -1.56 6.14
N VAL A 30 5.76 -2.80 6.38
CA VAL A 30 5.31 -3.99 5.64
C VAL A 30 4.72 -5.02 6.60
N PRO A 31 3.76 -5.85 6.15
CA PRO A 31 3.27 -6.96 6.94
C PRO A 31 4.41 -7.90 7.32
N CYS A 32 4.43 -8.38 8.56
CA CYS A 32 5.49 -9.26 9.04
C CYS A 32 5.46 -10.58 8.25
N PRO A 33 6.54 -10.92 7.51
CA PRO A 33 6.56 -12.13 6.68
C PRO A 33 6.54 -13.42 7.51
N VAL A 34 6.90 -13.35 8.80
CA VAL A 34 6.87 -14.49 9.71
C VAL A 34 5.46 -14.75 10.24
N CYS A 35 4.72 -13.69 10.61
CA CYS A 35 3.38 -13.83 11.18
C CYS A 35 2.29 -13.99 10.12
N LEU A 36 2.37 -13.20 9.05
CA LEU A 36 1.30 -13.07 8.04
C LEU A 36 1.68 -13.71 6.70
N GLY A 37 2.95 -14.06 6.50
CA GLY A 37 3.47 -14.44 5.20
C GLY A 37 3.57 -13.25 4.25
N ARG A 38 4.05 -13.50 3.02
CA ARG A 38 4.04 -12.50 1.95
C ARG A 38 2.69 -12.53 1.24
N CYS A 39 2.18 -11.35 0.87
CA CYS A 39 1.01 -11.27 0.01
C CYS A 39 1.30 -11.98 -1.30
N GLN A 40 0.43 -12.90 -1.73
CA GLN A 40 0.65 -13.68 -2.95
C GLN A 40 0.35 -12.88 -4.23
N LEU A 41 -0.38 -11.76 -4.11
CA LEU A 41 -0.76 -10.94 -5.27
C LEU A 41 0.29 -9.89 -5.63
N CYS A 42 0.88 -9.23 -4.63
CA CYS A 42 1.96 -8.24 -4.84
C CYS A 42 3.32 -8.74 -4.38
N GLU A 43 3.45 -10.03 -4.06
CA GLU A 43 4.70 -10.69 -3.64
C GLU A 43 5.43 -10.06 -2.43
N GLY A 44 4.72 -9.22 -1.66
CA GLY A 44 5.26 -8.48 -0.52
C GLY A 44 5.74 -7.07 -0.82
N GLU A 45 5.50 -6.54 -2.02
CA GLU A 45 5.85 -5.17 -2.40
C GLU A 45 4.93 -4.10 -1.77
N GLY A 46 3.75 -4.50 -1.32
CA GLY A 46 2.79 -3.58 -0.70
C GLY A 46 3.32 -2.94 0.58
N ILE A 47 3.50 -1.62 0.55
CA ILE A 47 3.91 -0.80 1.70
C ILE A 47 2.72 -0.05 2.32
N PHE A 48 2.80 0.21 3.61
CA PHE A 48 1.77 0.86 4.41
C PHE A 48 2.36 2.11 5.07
N PRO A 49 1.96 3.33 4.65
CA PRO A 49 2.43 4.56 5.27
C PRO A 49 2.13 4.58 6.77
N ALA A 50 3.06 5.05 7.60
CA ALA A 50 2.84 5.17 9.04
C ALA A 50 1.68 6.13 9.36
N ASP A 51 1.52 7.16 8.53
CA ASP A 51 0.40 8.11 8.61
C ASP A 51 -0.88 7.61 7.93
N PHE A 52 -0.96 6.32 7.60
CA PHE A 52 -2.12 5.70 6.98
C PHE A 52 -3.25 5.49 8.00
N VAL A 53 -4.02 6.56 8.23
CA VAL A 53 -5.18 6.53 9.14
C VAL A 53 -6.43 6.02 8.41
N CYS A 54 -6.61 6.42 7.14
CA CYS A 54 -7.77 6.00 6.35
C CYS A 54 -7.48 6.04 4.84
N LEU A 55 -8.08 5.11 4.08
CA LEU A 55 -7.94 5.03 2.62
C LEU A 55 -8.34 6.35 1.91
N PRO A 56 -9.51 6.96 2.20
CA PRO A 56 -9.85 8.27 1.64
C PRO A 56 -8.85 9.37 1.99
N CYS A 57 -8.33 9.37 3.20
CA CYS A 57 -7.37 10.35 3.71
C CYS A 57 -6.07 10.30 2.92
N LEU A 58 -5.53 9.08 2.72
CA LEU A 58 -4.33 8.87 1.90
C LEU A 58 -4.55 9.36 0.48
N ARG A 59 -5.68 8.98 -0.14
CA ARG A 59 -6.01 9.40 -1.52
C ARG A 59 -6.12 10.92 -1.65
N GLN A 60 -6.71 11.61 -0.68
CA GLN A 60 -6.79 13.07 -0.67
C GLN A 60 -5.42 13.73 -0.53
N LYS A 61 -4.56 13.23 0.37
CA LYS A 61 -3.19 13.74 0.54
C LYS A 61 -2.37 13.58 -0.73
N LEU A 62 -2.46 12.43 -1.40
CA LEU A 62 -1.76 12.17 -2.65
C LEU A 62 -2.32 13.00 -3.80
N ALA A 63 -3.64 13.14 -3.90
CA ALA A 63 -4.27 13.98 -4.91
C ALA A 63 -3.85 15.46 -4.79
N ALA A 64 -3.63 15.96 -3.56
CA ALA A 64 -3.14 17.31 -3.33
C ALA A 64 -1.73 17.57 -3.88
N VAL A 65 -0.94 16.51 -4.13
CA VAL A 65 0.39 16.58 -4.76
C VAL A 65 0.40 15.99 -6.18
N GLY A 66 -0.78 15.81 -6.78
CA GLY A 66 -0.89 15.31 -8.16
C GLY A 66 -0.60 13.83 -8.33
N LEU A 67 -0.79 13.01 -7.29
CA LEU A 67 -0.52 11.57 -7.29
C LEU A 67 -1.76 10.75 -6.91
N ALA A 68 -1.80 9.51 -7.39
CA ALA A 68 -2.76 8.50 -6.99
C ALA A 68 -2.05 7.19 -6.62
N PRO A 69 -2.44 6.52 -5.53
CA PRO A 69 -1.83 5.25 -5.15
C PRO A 69 -2.41 4.11 -5.97
N ILE A 70 -1.54 3.24 -6.48
CA ILE A 70 -1.91 1.90 -6.93
C ILE A 70 -1.87 1.00 -5.71
N MET A 71 -2.99 0.32 -5.44
CA MET A 71 -3.16 -0.50 -4.24
C MET A 71 -3.35 -1.96 -4.62
N CYS A 72 -2.68 -2.85 -3.90
CA CYS A 72 -2.90 -4.28 -4.06
C CYS A 72 -4.33 -4.65 -3.62
N ALA A 73 -5.10 -5.28 -4.51
CA ALA A 73 -6.49 -5.67 -4.21
C ALA A 73 -6.61 -6.71 -3.09
N HIS A 74 -5.52 -7.39 -2.73
CA HIS A 74 -5.51 -8.42 -1.70
C HIS A 74 -5.09 -7.86 -0.34
N CYS A 75 -3.90 -7.27 -0.22
CA CYS A 75 -3.40 -6.77 1.06
C CYS A 75 -3.72 -5.29 1.32
N SER A 76 -4.26 -4.56 0.34
CA SER A 76 -4.48 -3.11 0.41
C SER A 76 -3.21 -2.28 0.66
N GLY A 77 -2.03 -2.86 0.48
CA GLY A 77 -0.77 -2.12 0.50
C GLY A 77 -0.63 -1.25 -0.75
N VAL A 78 0.02 -0.10 -0.61
CA VAL A 78 0.42 0.73 -1.75
C VAL A 78 1.57 0.02 -2.46
N VAL A 79 1.42 -0.25 -3.75
CA VAL A 79 2.47 -0.91 -4.55
C VAL A 79 3.18 0.07 -5.47
N ASP A 80 2.50 1.15 -5.87
CA ASP A 80 3.07 2.19 -6.73
C ASP A 80 2.31 3.52 -6.56
N LEU A 81 2.90 4.62 -7.05
CA LEU A 81 2.30 5.95 -7.11
C LEU A 81 2.35 6.48 -8.54
N ILE A 82 1.19 6.81 -9.10
CA ILE A 82 1.08 7.35 -10.46
C ILE A 82 0.67 8.83 -10.46
N PRO A 83 1.13 9.65 -11.41
CA PRO A 83 0.60 10.99 -11.62
C PRO A 83 -0.90 10.98 -11.93
N THR A 84 -1.65 11.93 -11.39
CA THR A 84 -3.07 12.12 -11.74
C THR A 84 -3.28 12.87 -13.05
N ASP A 85 -2.23 13.52 -13.54
CA ASP A 85 -2.29 14.45 -14.67
C ASP A 85 -2.25 13.72 -16.02
N THR A 86 -1.93 12.43 -16.02
CA THR A 86 -2.11 11.55 -17.17
C THR A 86 -3.59 11.21 -17.30
N ALA A 87 -4.37 12.12 -17.89
CA ALA A 87 -5.68 11.78 -18.41
C ALA A 87 -5.50 10.59 -19.37
N PRO A 88 -6.29 9.49 -19.25
CA PRO A 88 -6.32 8.51 -20.31
C PRO A 88 -6.74 9.23 -21.59
N GLU A 89 -5.96 9.07 -22.66
CA GLU A 89 -6.34 9.53 -23.98
C GLU A 89 -7.70 8.89 -24.30
N VAL A 90 -8.77 9.68 -24.21
CA VAL A 90 -10.11 9.23 -24.57
C VAL A 90 -10.10 9.10 -26.07
N ILE A 91 -9.89 7.89 -26.58
CA ILE A 91 -10.13 7.58 -27.99
C ILE A 91 -11.66 7.65 -28.15
N PRO A 92 -12.23 8.67 -28.80
CA PRO A 92 -13.67 8.70 -29.02
C PRO A 92 -14.04 7.46 -29.82
N HIS A 93 -14.93 6.63 -29.27
CA HIS A 93 -15.54 5.55 -30.04
C HIS A 93 -16.26 6.21 -31.22
N GLY A 94 -15.68 6.03 -32.41
CA GLY A 94 -16.20 6.58 -33.65
C GLY A 94 -17.66 6.20 -33.82
N HIS A 95 -18.48 7.20 -34.15
CA HIS A 95 -19.87 7.00 -34.53
C HIS A 95 -19.95 6.02 -35.69
N HIS A 96 -20.62 4.88 -35.46
CA HIS A 96 -21.13 3.98 -36.50
C HIS A 96 -22.61 4.27 -36.71
#